data_AF-A0A9P7AGH6-F1
#
_entry.id   AF-A0A9P7AGH6-F1
#
_cell.length_a   1.000
_cell.length_b   1.000
_cell.length_c   1.000
_cell.angle_alpha   90.00
_cell.angle_beta   90.00
_cell.angle_gamma   90.00
#
_symmetry.space_group_name_H-M   'P 1'
#
loop_
_entity.id
_entity.type
_entity.pdbx_description
1 polymer ?
#
loop_
_entity_poly.entity_id
_entity_poly.type
_entity_poly.pdbx_seq_one_letter_code
_entity_poly.pdbx_strand_id
1 'polypeptide(L)'
;MSHLQTEKKEYCASDGGTITDPIQRDKMLANFMAPKNLVLRVGAQVMLIKNIDETLVNGSMGKILRFVDPALYGTDYDDVDGTGNTGKPKSERKKTTTTNMLMPVVEFAVPNRGRREAIIMTETWKVELPSGEVQVSRVQVWRLIV
;
A
#
# COMPACT_ATOMS: atom_id res chain seq x y z
N MET A 1 -24.98 -5.40 19.04
CA MET A 1 -23.72 -4.67 18.82
C MET A 1 -23.48 -4.61 17.32
N SER A 2 -23.64 -3.43 16.71
CA SER A 2 -23.44 -3.25 15.27
C SER A 2 -21.95 -3.39 14.95
N HIS A 3 -21.57 -4.46 14.29
CA HIS A 3 -20.22 -4.65 13.76
C HIS A 3 -20.04 -3.58 12.67
N LEU A 4 -19.30 -2.49 12.97
CA LEU A 4 -18.95 -1.51 11.94
C LEU A 4 -18.14 -2.24 10.88
N GLN A 5 -18.74 -2.48 9.71
CA GLN A 5 -18.02 -2.92 8.53
C GLN A 5 -17.11 -1.77 8.10
N THR A 6 -15.88 -1.77 8.59
CA THR A 6 -14.86 -0.84 8.09
C THR A 6 -14.45 -1.25 6.68
N GLU A 7 -14.20 -0.26 5.82
CA GLU A 7 -13.79 -0.49 4.44
C GLU A 7 -12.55 -1.39 4.39
N LYS A 8 -12.57 -2.38 3.49
CA LYS A 8 -11.45 -3.31 3.29
C LYS A 8 -10.95 -3.26 1.85
N LYS A 9 -9.64 -3.40 1.67
CA LYS A 9 -9.00 -3.57 0.36
C LYS A 9 -8.06 -4.75 0.36
N GLU A 10 -8.07 -5.46 -0.75
CA GLU A 10 -7.26 -6.64 -0.99
C GLU A 10 -6.23 -6.31 -2.07
N TYR A 11 -4.96 -6.48 -1.75
CA TYR A 11 -3.81 -6.21 -2.62
C TYR A 11 -3.16 -7.53 -3.00
N CYS A 12 -3.32 -7.93 -4.26
CA CYS A 12 -2.63 -9.07 -4.84
C CYS A 12 -1.28 -8.63 -5.39
N ALA A 13 -0.23 -9.33 -4.99
CA ALA A 13 1.12 -9.10 -5.49
C ALA A 13 1.23 -9.47 -6.97
N SER A 14 2.05 -8.72 -7.72
CA SER A 14 2.43 -9.05 -9.09
C SER A 14 3.82 -9.66 -9.10
N ASP A 15 3.93 -10.94 -9.45
CA ASP A 15 5.20 -11.67 -9.49
C ASP A 15 5.75 -11.74 -10.93
N GLY A 16 7.08 -11.67 -11.07
CA GLY A 16 7.77 -11.73 -12.36
C GLY A 16 9.20 -12.31 -12.23
N GLY A 17 10.00 -12.16 -13.28
CA GLY A 17 11.40 -12.63 -13.34
C GLY A 17 11.65 -13.64 -14.46
N THR A 18 12.90 -14.07 -14.60
CA THR A 18 13.34 -15.00 -15.66
C THR A 18 13.15 -16.48 -15.31
N ILE A 19 12.96 -16.84 -14.03
CA ILE A 19 12.71 -18.23 -13.63
C ILE A 19 11.34 -18.69 -14.13
N THR A 20 11.35 -19.73 -14.96
CA THR A 20 10.14 -20.35 -15.54
C THR A 20 9.61 -21.53 -14.73
N ASP A 21 10.46 -22.21 -13.95
CA ASP A 21 10.03 -23.30 -13.07
C ASP A 21 9.19 -22.76 -11.90
N PRO A 22 7.88 -23.09 -11.83
CA PRO A 22 7.00 -22.57 -10.79
C PRO A 22 7.42 -22.99 -9.38
N ILE A 23 7.99 -24.19 -9.20
CA ILE A 23 8.38 -24.69 -7.88
C ILE A 23 9.56 -23.89 -7.33
N GLN A 24 10.62 -23.72 -8.15
CA GLN A 24 11.77 -22.91 -7.78
C GLN A 24 11.39 -21.45 -7.56
N ARG A 25 10.55 -20.87 -8.43
CA ARG A 25 10.07 -19.49 -8.30
C ARG A 25 9.32 -19.27 -6.99
N ASP A 26 8.34 -20.13 -6.69
CA ASP A 26 7.51 -20.00 -5.50
C ASP A 26 8.33 -20.18 -4.21
N LYS A 27 9.34 -21.07 -4.23
CA LYS A 27 10.30 -21.24 -3.12
C LYS A 27 11.13 -19.97 -2.88
N MET A 28 11.57 -19.28 -3.93
CA MET A 28 12.30 -18.01 -3.78
C MET A 28 11.38 -16.89 -3.28
N LEU A 29 10.17 -16.80 -3.84
CA LEU A 29 9.16 -15.81 -3.46
C LEU A 29 8.63 -16.00 -2.03
N ALA A 30 8.67 -17.23 -1.49
CA ALA A 30 8.31 -17.52 -0.10
C ALA A 30 9.26 -16.86 0.91
N ASN A 31 10.49 -16.53 0.51
CA ASN A 31 11.45 -15.83 1.36
C ASN A 31 11.24 -14.31 1.37
N PHE A 32 10.32 -13.79 0.55
CA PHE A 32 10.06 -12.35 0.54
C PHE A 32 9.19 -11.96 1.73
N MET A 33 9.50 -10.82 2.34
CA MET A 33 8.68 -10.25 3.41
C MET A 33 7.29 -9.83 2.89
N ALA A 34 7.18 -9.51 1.60
CA ALA A 34 5.94 -9.11 0.95
C ALA A 34 5.01 -10.32 0.70
N PRO A 35 3.83 -10.40 1.35
CA PRO A 35 2.90 -11.50 1.15
C PRO A 35 2.26 -11.42 -0.24
N LYS A 36 1.84 -12.58 -0.76
CA LYS A 36 1.13 -12.67 -2.05
C LYS A 36 -0.21 -11.94 -2.03
N ASN A 37 -0.95 -12.07 -0.93
CA ASN A 37 -2.21 -11.38 -0.72
C ASN A 37 -2.11 -10.58 0.58
N LEU A 38 -2.34 -9.28 0.52
CA LEU A 38 -2.41 -8.41 1.68
C LEU A 38 -3.82 -7.84 1.79
N VAL A 39 -4.46 -8.04 2.94
CA VAL A 39 -5.79 -7.47 3.22
C VAL A 39 -5.63 -6.37 4.25
N LEU A 40 -6.02 -5.17 3.88
CA LEU A 40 -5.98 -4.00 4.75
C LEU A 40 -7.40 -3.53 5.04
N ARG A 41 -7.60 -3.00 6.24
CA ARG A 41 -8.88 -2.45 6.68
C ARG A 41 -8.70 -1.06 7.25
N VAL A 42 -9.64 -0.17 6.97
CA VAL A 42 -9.71 1.12 7.67
C VAL A 42 -9.77 0.86 9.17
N GLY A 43 -8.93 1.57 9.89
CA GLY A 43 -8.76 1.47 11.33
C GLY A 43 -7.81 0.37 11.82
N ALA A 44 -7.29 -0.48 10.93
CA ALA A 44 -6.27 -1.46 11.30
C ALA A 44 -4.99 -0.76 11.77
N GLN A 45 -4.39 -1.27 12.84
CA GLN A 45 -3.05 -0.89 13.24
C GLN A 45 -2.06 -1.55 12.29
N VAL A 46 -1.06 -0.79 11.87
CA VAL A 46 0.01 -1.26 11.00
C VAL A 46 1.35 -0.81 11.52
N MET A 47 2.41 -1.52 11.15
CA MET A 47 3.77 -1.14 11.45
C MET A 47 4.58 -1.00 10.17
N LEU A 48 5.35 0.08 10.08
CA LEU A 48 6.27 0.29 8.98
C LEU A 48 7.44 -0.70 9.08
N ILE A 49 7.76 -1.41 8.00
CA ILE A 49 8.88 -2.38 7.99
C ILE A 49 10.08 -1.93 7.16
N LYS A 50 10.05 -0.71 6.64
CA LYS A 50 11.13 -0.09 5.87
C LYS A 50 11.14 1.41 6.10
N ASN A 51 12.31 1.99 6.28
CA ASN A 51 12.47 3.43 6.46
C ASN A 51 11.97 4.18 5.22
N ILE A 52 11.14 5.21 5.44
CA ILE A 52 10.70 6.16 4.43
C ILE A 52 11.59 7.41 4.50
N ASP A 53 11.81 7.92 5.72
CA ASP A 53 12.64 9.09 6.00
C ASP A 53 13.12 9.09 7.46
N GLU A 54 13.74 10.19 7.91
CA GLU A 54 14.29 10.33 9.27
C GLU A 54 13.24 10.18 10.39
N THR A 55 11.96 10.39 10.09
CA THR A 55 10.86 10.37 11.07
C THR A 55 9.99 9.12 10.99
N LEU A 56 9.94 8.48 9.81
CA LEU A 56 9.19 7.25 9.55
C LEU A 56 10.16 6.11 9.26
N VAL A 57 10.43 5.34 10.31
CA VAL A 57 11.44 4.27 10.32
C VAL A 57 10.78 2.92 10.53
N ASN A 58 11.52 1.85 10.27
CA ASN A 58 11.11 0.50 10.64
C ASN A 58 10.72 0.46 12.12
N GLY A 59 9.51 -0.04 12.41
CA GLY A 59 8.90 -0.01 13.74
C GLY A 59 7.92 1.13 13.97
N SER A 60 7.81 2.13 13.08
CA SER A 60 6.82 3.20 13.20
C SER A 60 5.40 2.63 13.13
N MET A 61 4.64 2.77 14.21
CA MET A 61 3.25 2.34 14.29
C MET A 61 2.32 3.37 13.65
N GLY A 62 1.30 2.89 12.94
CA GLY A 62 0.28 3.74 12.35
C GLY A 62 -1.09 3.08 12.31
N LYS A 63 -2.07 3.84 11.84
CA LYS A 63 -3.45 3.41 11.65
C LYS A 63 -3.90 3.72 10.23
N ILE A 64 -4.53 2.77 9.56
CA ILE A 64 -5.09 3.00 8.22
C ILE A 64 -6.28 3.95 8.35
N LEU A 65 -6.23 5.08 7.65
CA LEU A 65 -7.31 6.07 7.64
C LEU A 65 -8.31 5.81 6.52
N ARG A 66 -7.81 5.67 5.29
CA ARG A 66 -8.61 5.57 4.06
C ARG A 66 -7.79 4.94 2.93
N PHE A 67 -8.45 4.65 1.81
CA PHE A 67 -7.80 4.26 0.57
C PHE A 67 -8.07 5.33 -0.51
N VAL A 68 -7.02 5.83 -1.15
CA VAL A 68 -7.12 6.93 -2.11
C VAL A 68 -6.40 6.60 -3.42
N ASP A 69 -6.88 7.14 -4.53
CA ASP A 69 -6.11 7.14 -5.78
C ASP A 69 -4.86 8.02 -5.58
N PRO A 70 -3.63 7.52 -5.85
CA PRO A 70 -2.42 8.33 -5.75
C PRO A 70 -2.48 9.66 -6.52
N ALA A 71 -3.25 9.73 -7.60
CA ALA A 71 -3.44 10.96 -8.38
C ALA A 71 -4.31 12.01 -7.67
N LEU A 72 -5.08 11.62 -6.65
CA LEU A 72 -5.97 12.50 -5.88
C LEU A 72 -5.43 12.83 -4.48
N TYR A 73 -4.39 12.14 -4.03
CA TYR A 73 -3.78 12.38 -2.71
C TYR A 73 -3.28 13.83 -2.55
N GLY A 74 -3.65 14.49 -1.45
CA GLY A 74 -3.30 15.88 -1.16
C GLY A 74 -4.10 16.93 -1.95
N THR A 75 -5.13 16.52 -2.69
CA THR A 75 -6.08 17.43 -3.36
C THR A 75 -7.40 17.53 -2.58
N ASP A 76 -8.27 18.47 -2.94
CA ASP A 76 -9.63 18.58 -2.38
C ASP A 76 -10.50 17.31 -2.60
N TYR A 77 -10.02 16.36 -3.40
CA TYR A 77 -10.69 15.09 -3.71
C TYR A 77 -10.08 13.87 -2.98
N ASP A 78 -9.12 14.05 -2.08
CA ASP A 78 -8.45 12.97 -1.32
C ASP A 78 -9.42 12.18 -0.41
N ASP A 79 -10.48 12.85 0.07
CA ASP A 79 -11.54 12.23 0.89
C ASP A 79 -12.66 11.57 0.07
N VAL A 80 -12.60 11.64 -1.26
CA VAL A 80 -13.59 10.99 -2.11
C VAL A 80 -13.23 9.51 -2.18
N ASP A 81 -13.82 8.74 -1.27
CA ASP A 81 -13.81 7.28 -1.32
C ASP A 81 -14.16 6.87 -2.77
N GLY A 82 -13.28 6.10 -3.41
CA GLY A 82 -13.39 5.72 -4.83
C GLY A 82 -14.66 4.92 -5.16
N THR A 83 -15.50 4.68 -4.15
CA THR A 83 -16.87 4.15 -4.21
C THR A 83 -17.94 5.19 -4.59
N GLY A 84 -17.58 6.47 -4.72
CA GLY A 84 -18.46 7.50 -5.28
C GLY A 84 -19.68 7.86 -4.43
N ASN A 85 -19.68 7.55 -3.13
CA ASN A 85 -20.83 7.82 -2.27
C ASN A 85 -20.60 8.94 -1.23
N THR A 86 -21.28 10.05 -1.50
CA THR A 86 -21.71 11.14 -0.61
C THR A 86 -20.71 12.21 -0.14
N GLY A 87 -20.61 13.25 -0.97
CA GLY A 87 -20.29 14.63 -0.61
C GLY A 87 -20.35 15.48 -1.88
N LYS A 88 -21.31 16.42 -2.01
CA LYS A 88 -21.54 17.20 -3.24
C LYS A 88 -20.23 17.89 -3.71
N PRO A 89 -19.70 17.62 -4.91
CA PRO A 89 -18.60 18.40 -5.44
C PRO A 89 -19.13 19.73 -6.00
N LYS A 90 -18.73 20.85 -5.39
CA LYS A 90 -18.75 22.17 -6.03
C LYS A 90 -17.47 22.30 -6.86
N SER A 91 -17.46 21.75 -8.07
CA SER A 91 -16.70 22.25 -9.24
C SER A 91 -16.70 21.17 -10.31
N GLU A 92 -16.62 21.59 -11.57
CA GLU A 92 -16.78 20.78 -12.77
C GLU A 92 -15.90 19.51 -12.76
N ARG A 93 -16.54 18.37 -13.04
CA ARG A 93 -15.93 17.05 -13.17
C ARG A 93 -14.83 17.07 -14.25
N LYS A 94 -13.60 17.35 -13.86
CA LYS A 94 -12.43 16.91 -14.63
C LYS A 94 -12.36 15.40 -14.44
N LYS A 95 -12.58 14.63 -15.52
CA LYS A 95 -12.34 13.19 -15.56
C LYS A 95 -10.84 12.94 -15.39
N THR A 96 -10.36 13.00 -14.16
CA THR A 96 -9.06 12.44 -13.80
C THR A 96 -9.16 10.93 -13.99
N THR A 97 -8.23 10.39 -14.78
CA THR A 97 -8.09 8.96 -15.04
C THR A 97 -7.93 8.26 -13.70
N THR A 98 -9.02 7.75 -13.13
CA THR A 98 -8.96 6.95 -11.91
C THR A 98 -8.08 5.76 -12.19
N THR A 99 -6.88 5.74 -11.60
CA THR A 99 -6.12 4.51 -11.57
C THR A 99 -6.95 3.53 -10.75
N ASN A 100 -7.18 2.32 -11.28
CA ASN A 100 -8.09 1.37 -10.64
C ASN A 100 -7.53 0.79 -9.32
N MET A 101 -6.49 1.41 -8.75
CA MET A 101 -5.71 0.91 -7.64
C MET A 101 -5.59 1.99 -6.55
N LEU A 102 -6.51 1.92 -5.59
CA LEU A 102 -6.50 2.77 -4.41
C LEU A 102 -5.40 2.32 -3.45
N MET A 103 -4.64 3.26 -2.92
CA MET A 103 -3.50 3.02 -2.03
C MET A 103 -3.84 3.43 -0.60
N PRO A 104 -3.33 2.73 0.42
CA PRO A 104 -3.66 3.02 1.80
C PRO A 104 -2.95 4.31 2.26
N VAL A 105 -3.73 5.19 2.90
CA VAL A 105 -3.22 6.32 3.66
C VAL A 105 -3.14 5.93 5.13
N VAL A 106 -1.95 6.09 5.71
CA VAL A 106 -1.66 5.70 7.09
C VAL A 106 -1.30 6.92 7.91
N GLU A 107 -1.95 7.06 9.06
CA GLU A 107 -1.56 8.01 10.09
C GLU A 107 -0.53 7.35 11.01
N PHE A 108 0.72 7.77 10.94
CA PHE A 108 1.80 7.29 11.79
C PHE A 108 1.94 8.13 13.05
N ALA A 109 2.24 7.47 14.17
CA ALA A 109 2.68 8.14 15.39
C ALA A 109 4.17 8.49 15.26
N VAL A 110 4.49 9.79 15.33
CA VAL A 110 5.87 10.28 15.26
C VAL A 110 6.33 10.66 16.67
N PRO A 111 7.48 10.15 17.16
CA PRO A 111 8.01 10.53 18.47
C PRO A 111 8.13 12.06 18.60
N ASN A 112 7.54 12.62 19.65
CA ASN A 112 7.62 14.05 20.02
C ASN A 112 7.07 15.06 18.98
N ARG A 113 6.44 14.63 17.89
CA ARG A 113 5.93 15.51 16.82
C ARG A 113 4.45 15.30 16.47
N GLY A 114 3.75 14.42 17.19
CA GLY A 114 2.33 14.16 16.98
C GLY A 114 2.08 13.05 15.96
N ARG A 115 1.22 13.32 14.98
CA ARG A 115 0.80 12.35 13.97
C ARG A 115 1.13 12.86 12.57
N ARG A 116 1.45 11.93 11.66
CA ARG A 116 1.78 12.25 10.27
C ARG A 116 1.07 11.29 9.32
N GLU A 117 0.38 11.84 8.35
CA GLU A 117 -0.20 11.06 7.25
C GLU A 117 0.84 10.77 6.17
N ALA A 118 0.81 9.54 5.65
CA ALA A 118 1.57 9.16 4.48
C ALA A 118 0.80 8.13 3.65
N ILE A 119 0.77 8.36 2.33
CA ILE A 119 0.34 7.36 1.36
C ILE A 119 1.41 6.28 1.19
N ILE A 120 1.01 5.02 1.25
CA ILE A 120 1.93 3.90 1.07
C ILE A 120 1.80 3.35 -0.34
N MET A 121 2.85 3.54 -1.13
CA MET A 121 2.96 3.07 -2.51
C MET A 121 3.40 1.60 -2.60
N THR A 122 3.09 0.94 -3.72
CA THR A 122 3.69 -0.36 -4.04
C THR A 122 5.18 -0.24 -4.25
N GLU A 123 5.90 -1.30 -3.94
CA GLU A 123 7.33 -1.38 -4.21
C GLU A 123 7.66 -2.74 -4.84
N THR A 124 8.75 -2.75 -5.63
CA THR A 124 9.30 -3.95 -6.22
C THR A 124 10.40 -4.52 -5.34
N TRP A 125 10.24 -5.76 -4.92
CA TRP A 125 11.32 -6.59 -4.40
C TRP A 125 11.84 -7.49 -5.52
N LYS A 126 13.15 -7.61 -5.69
CA LYS A 126 13.76 -8.41 -6.75
C LYS A 126 15.03 -9.11 -6.26
N VAL A 127 15.30 -10.28 -6.84
CA VAL A 127 16.56 -11.01 -6.68
C VAL A 127 17.26 -10.95 -8.03
N GLU A 128 18.49 -10.42 -8.04
CA GLU A 128 19.29 -10.24 -9.24
C GLU A 128 20.57 -11.09 -9.16
N LEU A 129 20.98 -11.63 -10.31
CA LEU A 129 22.30 -12.24 -10.47
C LEU A 129 23.38 -11.15 -10.53
N PRO A 130 24.67 -11.49 -10.33
CA PRO A 130 25.78 -10.56 -10.57
C PRO A 130 25.82 -9.98 -11.98
N SER A 131 25.17 -10.65 -12.96
CA SER A 131 24.99 -10.16 -14.32
C SER A 131 23.96 -9.02 -14.45
N GLY A 132 23.18 -8.74 -13.40
CA GLY A 132 22.04 -7.83 -13.42
C GLY A 132 20.72 -8.47 -13.87
N GLU A 133 20.72 -9.78 -14.15
CA GLU A 133 19.50 -10.50 -14.55
C GLU A 133 18.55 -10.68 -13.35
N VAL A 134 17.30 -10.25 -13.50
CA VAL A 134 16.24 -10.40 -12.47
C VAL A 134 15.69 -11.83 -12.50
N GLN A 135 16.10 -12.65 -11.54
CA GLN A 135 15.62 -14.04 -11.43
C GLN A 135 14.15 -14.11 -11.01
N VAL A 136 13.80 -13.33 -9.97
CA VAL A 136 12.45 -13.22 -9.44
C VAL A 136 12.19 -11.79 -8.99
N SER A 137 10.95 -11.33 -9.17
CA SER A 137 10.47 -10.07 -8.63
C SER A 137 9.05 -10.17 -8.10
N ARG A 138 8.71 -9.32 -7.14
CA ARG A 138 7.38 -9.16 -6.57
C ARG A 138 7.10 -7.68 -6.39
N VAL A 139 6.01 -7.20 -6.98
CA VAL A 139 5.47 -5.86 -6.75
C VAL A 139 4.31 -5.98 -5.77
N GLN A 140 4.40 -5.30 -4.62
CA GLN A 140 3.36 -5.36 -3.59
C GLN A 140 3.37 -4.12 -2.71
N VAL A 141 2.22 -3.81 -2.08
CA VAL A 141 2.15 -2.93 -0.91
C VAL A 141 2.79 -3.65 0.26
N TRP A 142 4.08 -3.47 0.50
CA TRP A 142 4.80 -4.27 1.50
C TRP A 142 5.41 -3.48 2.64
N ARG A 143 5.33 -2.15 2.63
CA ARG A 143 5.89 -1.35 3.74
C ARG A 143 5.14 -1.52 5.07
N LEU A 144 4.02 -2.24 5.09
CA LEU A 144 3.15 -2.40 6.26
C LEU A 144 3.01 -3.87 6.65
N ILE A 145 3.09 -4.16 7.95
CA ILE A 145 2.57 -5.39 8.56
C ILE A 145 1.39 -5.05 9.48
N VAL A 146 0.42 -5.96 9.58
CA VAL A 146 -0.80 -5.84 10.42
C VAL A 146 -0.63 -6.67 11.67
#